data_AF-A0A7X4FV00-F1
#
_entry.id   AF-A0A7X4FV00-F1
#
_cell.length_a   1.000
_cell.length_b   1.000
_cell.length_c   1.000
_cell.angle_alpha   90.00
_cell.angle_beta   90.00
_cell.angle_gamma   90.00
#
_symmetry.space_group_name_H-M   'P 1'
#
loop_
_entity.id
_entity.type
_entity.pdbx_description
1 polymer ?
#
loop_
_entity_poly.entity_id
_entity_poly.type
_entity_poly.pdbx_seq_one_letter_code
_entity_poly.pdbx_strand_id
1 'polypeptide(L)'
;MAQLTRREWHRLTLGGVAAAAAGILPGTARRAVSAQSESRFAGVLIGLQSYSFRDMSLDDGIAAMQQVGITSCELWEGHVEPAELRRPENRERLRRWRTTIPLDWFEEIRWQFEDAGIEINAYNLSFQDHFSDAEIDRGFEMAQMLGAPAITASAHMNSVP
;
A
#
# COMPACT_ATOMS: atom_id res chain seq x y z
N MET A 1 -14.37 48.48 26.53
CA MET A 1 -13.92 47.44 25.57
C MET A 1 -13.60 46.18 26.35
N ALA A 2 -13.96 44.99 25.85
CA ALA A 2 -13.60 43.74 26.53
C ALA A 2 -12.10 43.46 26.36
N GLN A 3 -11.40 43.13 27.44
CA GLN A 3 -10.00 42.67 27.37
C GLN A 3 -9.97 41.16 27.22
N LEU A 4 -9.64 40.67 26.02
CA LEU A 4 -9.41 39.25 25.77
C LEU A 4 -8.10 38.81 26.44
N THR A 5 -8.12 37.68 27.14
CA THR A 5 -6.88 37.06 27.62
C THR A 5 -6.06 36.51 26.45
N ARG A 6 -4.73 36.35 26.64
CA ARG A 6 -3.86 35.74 25.62
C ARG A 6 -4.37 34.38 25.15
N ARG A 7 -4.94 33.57 26.05
CA ARG A 7 -5.47 32.23 25.73
C ARG A 7 -6.71 32.28 24.83
N GLU A 8 -7.58 33.26 25.03
CA GLU A 8 -8.74 33.49 24.15
C GLU A 8 -8.32 34.04 22.80
N TRP A 9 -7.36 34.97 22.78
CA TRP A 9 -6.80 35.53 21.55
C TRP A 9 -6.13 34.44 20.67
N HIS A 10 -5.38 33.51 21.28
CA HIS A 10 -4.82 32.35 20.57
C HIS A 10 -5.91 31.39 20.04
N ARG A 11 -7.01 31.18 20.78
CA ARG A 11 -8.14 30.37 20.29
C ARG A 11 -8.85 31.03 19.10
N LEU A 12 -9.06 32.35 19.15
CA LEU A 12 -9.66 33.11 18.03
C LEU A 12 -8.75 33.14 16.79
N THR A 13 -7.45 33.35 16.96
CA THR A 13 -6.51 33.40 15.81
C THR A 13 -6.31 32.03 15.17
N LEU A 14 -6.09 30.97 15.95
CA LEU A 14 -5.96 29.61 15.39
C LEU A 14 -7.26 29.13 14.73
N GLY A 15 -8.42 29.38 15.34
CA GLY A 15 -9.72 29.04 14.74
C GLY A 15 -10.02 29.86 13.47
N GLY A 16 -9.71 31.15 13.47
CA GLY A 16 -9.91 32.03 12.32
C GLY A 16 -9.01 31.69 11.12
N VAL A 17 -7.75 31.36 11.37
CA VAL A 17 -6.82 30.94 10.30
C VAL A 17 -7.24 29.59 9.70
N ALA A 18 -7.66 28.63 10.52
CA ALA A 18 -8.18 27.35 10.03
C ALA A 18 -9.43 27.52 9.15
N ALA A 19 -10.36 28.40 9.53
CA ALA A 19 -11.55 28.71 8.74
C ALA A 19 -11.22 29.44 7.42
N ALA A 20 -10.27 30.38 7.43
CA ALA A 20 -9.85 31.11 6.25
C ALA A 20 -9.12 30.22 5.21
N ALA A 21 -8.28 29.30 5.67
CA ALA A 21 -7.53 28.38 4.81
C ALA A 21 -8.42 27.43 4.00
N ALA A 22 -9.61 27.08 4.51
CA ALA A 22 -10.55 26.17 3.87
C ALA A 22 -11.41 26.80 2.76
N GLY A 23 -11.42 28.13 2.61
CA GLY A 23 -12.48 28.83 1.87
C GLY A 23 -12.15 29.45 0.51
N ILE A 24 -10.89 29.43 0.04
CA ILE A 24 -10.41 30.39 -0.99
C ILE A 24 -9.88 29.72 -2.29
N LEU A 25 -9.92 28.38 -2.42
CA LEU A 25 -9.48 27.67 -3.63
C LEU A 25 -10.58 26.83 -4.31
N PRO A 26 -11.44 27.44 -5.16
CA PRO A 26 -12.36 26.70 -6.01
C PRO A 26 -11.60 26.03 -7.17
N GLY A 27 -11.15 24.80 -6.97
CA GLY A 27 -10.53 24.00 -8.03
C GLY A 27 -9.91 22.67 -7.57
N THR A 28 -9.35 22.61 -6.37
CA THR A 28 -8.74 21.40 -5.82
C THR A 28 -9.50 20.90 -4.60
N ALA A 29 -10.62 20.22 -4.84
CA ALA A 29 -11.19 19.33 -3.85
C ALA A 29 -10.24 18.14 -3.67
N ARG A 30 -9.21 18.30 -2.82
CA ARG A 30 -8.49 17.16 -2.25
C ARG A 30 -9.56 16.28 -1.61
N ARG A 31 -9.74 15.09 -2.18
CA ARG A 31 -10.70 14.09 -1.68
C ARG A 31 -10.42 13.94 -0.19
N ALA A 32 -11.42 14.22 0.64
CA ALA A 32 -11.23 14.09 2.09
C ALA A 32 -11.02 12.61 2.37
N VAL A 33 -9.75 12.19 2.48
CA VAL A 33 -9.38 10.83 2.90
C VAL A 33 -10.12 10.59 4.19
N SER A 34 -11.06 9.65 4.16
CA SER A 34 -11.72 9.19 5.37
C SER A 34 -10.63 8.56 6.22
N ALA A 35 -10.20 9.29 7.25
CA ALA A 35 -9.21 8.82 8.21
C ALA A 35 -9.81 7.68 9.03
N GLN A 36 -9.83 6.50 8.39
CA GLN A 36 -10.18 5.23 8.98
C GLN A 36 -9.29 5.07 10.21
N SER A 37 -9.90 4.80 11.36
CA SER A 37 -9.12 4.45 12.54
C SER A 37 -8.25 3.25 12.21
N GLU A 38 -6.95 3.36 12.50
CA GLU A 38 -6.00 2.25 12.41
C GLU A 38 -6.65 0.96 12.94
N SER A 39 -6.48 -0.17 12.25
CA SER A 39 -7.10 -1.45 12.58
C SER A 39 -6.48 -2.13 13.81
N ARG A 40 -6.34 -1.37 14.89
CA ARG A 40 -5.67 -1.72 16.14
C ARG A 40 -6.68 -2.01 17.26
N PHE A 41 -6.78 -3.28 17.63
CA PHE A 41 -7.73 -3.77 18.63
C PHE A 41 -6.99 -4.16 19.90
N ALA A 42 -7.36 -3.54 21.04
CA ALA A 42 -6.68 -3.71 22.34
C ALA A 42 -5.14 -3.51 22.28
N GLY A 43 -4.65 -2.66 21.36
CA GLY A 43 -3.23 -2.39 21.13
C GLY A 43 -2.57 -3.24 20.03
N VAL A 44 -3.18 -4.35 19.61
CA VAL A 44 -2.69 -5.23 18.54
C VAL A 44 -3.14 -4.71 17.18
N LEU A 45 -2.20 -4.43 16.27
CA LEU A 45 -2.52 -4.12 14.87
C LEU A 45 -2.98 -5.40 14.16
N ILE A 46 -4.14 -5.35 13.53
CA ILE A 46 -4.68 -6.43 12.70
C ILE A 46 -4.57 -6.02 11.24
N GLY A 47 -3.87 -6.83 10.45
CA GLY A 47 -3.76 -6.71 9.00
C GLY A 47 -4.20 -7.98 8.28
N LEU A 48 -4.02 -8.03 6.97
CA LEU A 48 -4.25 -9.22 6.15
C LEU A 48 -3.21 -9.36 5.04
N GLN A 49 -3.04 -10.57 4.52
CA GLN A 49 -2.31 -10.80 3.26
C GLN A 49 -3.30 -10.71 2.08
N SER A 50 -3.00 -9.93 1.05
CA SER A 50 -3.95 -9.66 -0.04
C SER A 50 -4.29 -10.90 -0.87
N TYR A 51 -3.51 -12.00 -0.78
CA TYR A 51 -3.86 -13.33 -1.32
C TYR A 51 -5.23 -13.85 -0.81
N SER A 52 -5.73 -13.35 0.32
CA SER A 52 -7.10 -13.57 0.80
C SER A 52 -8.16 -13.16 -0.25
N PHE A 53 -7.84 -12.17 -1.09
CA PHE A 53 -8.65 -11.62 -2.17
C PHE A 53 -8.12 -11.97 -3.58
N ARG A 54 -7.22 -12.96 -3.74
CA ARG A 54 -6.56 -13.34 -5.03
C ARG A 54 -7.46 -13.50 -6.26
N ASP A 55 -8.75 -13.72 -6.04
CA ASP A 55 -9.80 -13.94 -7.03
C ASP A 55 -10.50 -12.61 -7.44
N MET A 56 -10.01 -11.47 -6.95
CA MET A 56 -10.45 -10.10 -7.22
C MET A 56 -9.41 -9.32 -8.06
N SER A 57 -9.75 -8.09 -8.49
CA SER A 57 -8.74 -7.12 -8.96
C SER A 57 -8.02 -6.45 -7.78
N LEU A 58 -6.95 -5.69 -8.07
CA LEU A 58 -6.28 -4.88 -7.06
C LEU A 58 -7.23 -3.81 -6.46
N ASP A 59 -7.97 -3.09 -7.32
CA ASP A 59 -8.94 -2.08 -6.91
C ASP A 59 -10.06 -2.67 -6.04
N ASP A 60 -10.64 -3.81 -6.46
CA ASP A 60 -11.67 -4.53 -5.70
C ASP A 60 -11.13 -5.03 -4.36
N GLY A 61 -9.88 -5.50 -4.33
CA GLY A 61 -9.19 -5.94 -3.12
C GLY A 61 -8.95 -4.79 -2.13
N ILE A 62 -8.51 -3.62 -2.61
CA ILE A 62 -8.36 -2.40 -1.81
C ILE A 62 -9.72 -1.94 -1.26
N ALA A 63 -10.76 -1.91 -2.11
CA ALA A 63 -12.11 -1.57 -1.69
C ALA A 63 -12.67 -2.55 -0.63
N ALA A 64 -12.37 -3.86 -0.76
CA ALA A 64 -12.71 -4.86 0.23
C ALA A 64 -11.98 -4.64 1.57
N MET A 65 -10.67 -4.28 1.55
CA MET A 65 -9.90 -3.94 2.76
C MET A 65 -10.52 -2.75 3.52
N GLN A 66 -10.91 -1.69 2.80
CA GLN A 66 -11.64 -0.56 3.39
C GLN A 66 -12.99 -0.99 3.97
N GLN A 67 -13.75 -1.82 3.23
CA GLN A 67 -15.07 -2.29 3.69
C GLN A 67 -15.00 -3.14 4.97
N VAL A 68 -13.95 -3.95 5.16
CA VAL A 68 -13.74 -4.72 6.39
C VAL A 68 -13.04 -3.93 7.51
N GLY A 69 -12.62 -2.69 7.25
CA GLY A 69 -12.00 -1.81 8.24
C GLY A 69 -10.54 -2.13 8.57
N ILE A 70 -9.78 -2.71 7.64
CA ILE A 70 -8.34 -3.01 7.80
C ILE A 70 -7.49 -1.87 7.22
N THR A 71 -6.43 -1.46 7.94
CA THR A 71 -5.48 -0.39 7.52
C THR A 71 -4.04 -0.89 7.32
N SER A 72 -3.82 -2.21 7.23
CA SER A 72 -2.48 -2.79 7.08
C SER A 72 -2.51 -4.07 6.25
N CYS A 73 -1.67 -4.16 5.22
CA CYS A 73 -1.69 -5.21 4.20
C CYS A 73 -0.29 -5.77 3.91
N GLU A 74 -0.15 -7.09 3.91
CA GLU A 74 0.93 -7.79 3.22
C GLU A 74 0.51 -7.99 1.75
N LEU A 75 1.13 -7.25 0.83
CA LEU A 75 0.74 -7.22 -0.58
C LEU A 75 1.32 -8.43 -1.33
N TRP A 76 0.47 -9.27 -1.90
CA TRP A 76 0.88 -10.43 -2.70
C TRP A 76 1.29 -10.06 -4.13
N GLU A 77 2.42 -10.61 -4.61
CA GLU A 77 2.94 -10.51 -5.99
C GLU A 77 1.86 -10.61 -7.06
N GLY A 78 0.89 -11.53 -6.91
CA GLY A 78 -0.17 -11.69 -7.90
C GLY A 78 -1.03 -10.44 -8.11
N HIS A 79 -1.25 -9.59 -7.10
CA HIS A 79 -1.98 -8.32 -7.27
C HIS A 79 -1.16 -7.21 -7.92
N VAL A 80 0.17 -7.39 -8.02
CA VAL A 80 1.12 -6.46 -8.65
C VAL A 80 1.48 -6.89 -10.07
N GLU A 81 1.38 -8.20 -10.35
CA GLU A 81 1.79 -8.83 -11.60
C GLU A 81 0.61 -9.11 -12.57
N PRO A 82 0.81 -8.99 -13.90
CA PRO A 82 -0.25 -9.26 -14.89
C PRO A 82 -0.83 -10.67 -14.73
N ALA A 83 -2.16 -10.77 -14.60
CA ALA A 83 -2.86 -12.00 -14.26
C ALA A 83 -2.61 -13.15 -15.27
N GLU A 84 -2.40 -12.82 -16.53
CA GLU A 84 -2.07 -13.77 -17.59
C GLU A 84 -0.64 -14.34 -17.50
N LEU A 85 0.26 -13.67 -16.78
CA LEU A 85 1.65 -14.12 -16.58
C LEU A 85 1.83 -14.99 -15.33
N ARG A 86 0.87 -15.01 -14.39
CA ARG A 86 0.92 -15.79 -13.13
C ARG A 86 1.05 -17.32 -13.30
N ARG A 87 0.85 -17.87 -14.51
CA ARG A 87 0.90 -19.32 -14.76
C ARG A 87 2.34 -19.84 -14.92
N PRO A 88 2.69 -21.04 -14.43
CA PRO A 88 4.02 -21.63 -14.57
C PRO A 88 4.57 -21.63 -16.02
N GLU A 89 3.71 -21.88 -17.01
CA GLU A 89 4.07 -21.86 -18.44
C GLU A 89 4.67 -20.52 -18.90
N ASN A 90 4.36 -19.42 -18.21
CA ASN A 90 4.78 -18.06 -18.56
C ASN A 90 6.01 -17.57 -17.80
N ARG A 91 6.66 -18.40 -16.98
CA ARG A 91 7.69 -17.98 -16.01
C ARG A 91 8.86 -17.16 -16.60
N GLU A 92 9.34 -17.44 -17.82
CA GLU A 92 10.36 -16.59 -18.49
C GLU A 92 9.80 -15.28 -19.09
N ARG A 93 8.49 -15.22 -19.41
CA ARG A 93 7.81 -13.96 -19.73
C ARG A 93 7.63 -13.13 -18.47
N LEU A 94 7.30 -13.75 -17.35
CA LEU A 94 7.16 -13.11 -16.04
C LEU A 94 8.49 -12.57 -15.52
N ARG A 95 9.58 -13.35 -15.57
CA ARG A 95 10.95 -12.86 -15.31
C ARG A 95 11.25 -11.62 -16.13
N ARG A 96 11.02 -11.65 -17.44
CA ARG A 96 11.28 -10.50 -18.32
C ARG A 96 10.42 -9.30 -17.95
N TRP A 97 9.14 -9.52 -17.61
CA TRP A 97 8.29 -8.45 -17.09
C TRP A 97 8.92 -7.84 -15.84
N ARG A 98 9.24 -8.64 -14.81
CA ARG A 98 9.88 -8.19 -13.56
C ARG A 98 11.15 -7.36 -13.81
N THR A 99 12.05 -7.83 -14.68
CA THR A 99 13.34 -7.18 -14.95
C THR A 99 13.30 -6.04 -15.97
N THR A 100 12.14 -5.73 -16.57
CA THR A 100 12.03 -4.65 -17.58
C THR A 100 10.86 -3.69 -17.39
N ILE A 101 9.87 -4.02 -16.56
CA ILE A 101 8.79 -3.09 -16.17
C ILE A 101 9.39 -1.87 -15.47
N PRO A 102 8.99 -0.64 -15.83
CA PRO A 102 9.34 0.58 -15.08
C PRO A 102 8.98 0.51 -13.58
N LEU A 103 9.66 1.32 -12.75
CA LEU A 103 9.49 1.32 -11.29
C LEU A 103 8.32 2.19 -10.78
N ASP A 104 7.88 3.15 -11.59
CA ASP A 104 6.68 3.97 -11.37
C ASP A 104 5.41 3.12 -11.22
N TRP A 105 5.30 1.99 -11.94
CA TRP A 105 4.24 0.98 -11.74
C TRP A 105 4.03 0.59 -10.26
N PHE A 106 5.11 0.49 -9.48
CA PHE A 106 5.07 0.12 -8.07
C PHE A 106 4.80 1.33 -7.17
N GLU A 107 5.20 2.53 -7.60
CA GLU A 107 4.88 3.79 -6.94
C GLU A 107 3.39 4.14 -7.08
N GLU A 108 2.79 3.92 -8.26
CA GLU A 108 1.36 4.06 -8.51
C GLU A 108 0.53 3.12 -7.64
N ILE A 109 0.95 1.84 -7.51
CA ILE A 109 0.31 0.88 -6.60
C ILE A 109 0.43 1.34 -5.14
N ARG A 110 1.61 1.82 -4.73
CA ARG A 110 1.79 2.40 -3.38
C ARG A 110 0.83 3.56 -3.13
N TRP A 111 0.67 4.48 -4.08
CA TRP A 111 -0.26 5.60 -3.94
C TRP A 111 -1.71 5.16 -3.85
N GLN A 112 -2.13 4.08 -4.54
CA GLN A 112 -3.49 3.51 -4.39
C GLN A 112 -3.74 3.05 -2.95
N PHE A 113 -2.74 2.42 -2.31
CA PHE A 113 -2.81 2.01 -0.90
C PHE A 113 -2.78 3.22 0.06
N GLU A 114 -1.92 4.22 -0.19
CA GLU A 114 -1.84 5.44 0.63
C GLU A 114 -3.14 6.28 0.56
N ASP A 115 -3.71 6.51 -0.64
CA ASP A 115 -5.01 7.19 -0.82
C ASP A 115 -6.18 6.42 -0.19
N ALA A 116 -6.07 5.08 -0.12
CA ALA A 116 -7.03 4.22 0.56
C ALA A 116 -6.90 4.22 2.09
N GLY A 117 -5.80 4.75 2.65
CA GLY A 117 -5.52 4.73 4.09
C GLY A 117 -5.02 3.37 4.61
N ILE A 118 -4.32 2.60 3.77
CA ILE A 118 -3.85 1.25 4.07
C ILE A 118 -2.32 1.19 3.92
N GLU A 119 -1.61 0.78 4.97
CA GLU A 119 -0.16 0.60 4.95
C GLU A 119 0.24 -0.73 4.29
N ILE A 120 1.15 -0.70 3.30
CA ILE A 120 1.80 -1.92 2.81
C ILE A 120 2.91 -2.31 3.80
N ASN A 121 2.60 -3.25 4.71
CA ASN A 121 3.51 -3.65 5.78
C ASN A 121 4.61 -4.63 5.33
N ALA A 122 4.39 -5.31 4.21
CA ALA A 122 5.33 -6.23 3.57
C ALA A 122 4.89 -6.52 2.12
N TYR A 123 5.83 -6.97 1.29
CA TYR A 123 5.56 -7.46 -0.07
C TYR A 123 5.86 -8.96 -0.14
N ASN A 124 4.86 -9.78 -0.47
CA ASN A 124 5.08 -11.21 -0.71
C ASN A 124 5.54 -11.43 -2.15
N LEU A 125 6.84 -11.63 -2.32
CA LEU A 125 7.48 -12.05 -3.56
C LEU A 125 8.15 -13.40 -3.29
N SER A 126 7.52 -14.48 -3.73
CA SER A 126 7.88 -15.84 -3.30
C SER A 126 9.04 -16.39 -4.12
N PHE A 127 10.26 -15.99 -3.73
CA PHE A 127 11.52 -16.49 -4.29
C PHE A 127 11.56 -18.04 -4.33
N GLN A 128 11.88 -18.57 -5.51
CA GLN A 128 12.03 -20.01 -5.79
C GLN A 128 13.41 -20.29 -6.39
N ASP A 129 13.85 -21.56 -6.37
CA ASP A 129 15.11 -22.07 -6.95
C ASP A 129 15.41 -21.59 -8.40
N HIS A 130 14.38 -21.22 -9.16
CA HIS A 130 14.51 -20.76 -10.55
C HIS A 130 14.71 -19.24 -10.71
N PHE A 131 14.64 -18.45 -9.63
CA PHE A 131 14.96 -17.03 -9.69
C PHE A 131 16.46 -16.86 -9.98
N SER A 132 16.81 -15.82 -10.74
CA SER A 132 18.19 -15.38 -10.91
C SER A 132 18.48 -14.21 -9.97
N ASP A 133 19.74 -13.97 -9.62
CA ASP A 133 20.17 -12.84 -8.78
C ASP A 133 19.53 -11.51 -9.23
N ALA A 134 19.62 -11.18 -10.53
CA ALA A 134 18.99 -9.98 -11.10
C ALA A 134 17.43 -9.97 -11.10
N GLU A 135 16.76 -11.09 -10.81
CA GLU A 135 15.32 -11.18 -10.56
C GLU A 135 15.01 -10.98 -9.06
N ILE A 136 15.95 -11.31 -8.17
CA ILE A 136 15.90 -11.12 -6.72
C ILE A 136 16.24 -9.66 -6.36
N ASP A 137 17.35 -9.11 -6.88
CA ASP A 137 17.76 -7.72 -6.74
C ASP A 137 16.62 -6.77 -7.15
N ARG A 138 16.02 -7.06 -8.31
CA ARG A 138 14.86 -6.32 -8.82
C ARG A 138 13.65 -6.42 -7.88
N GLY A 139 13.46 -7.56 -7.22
CA GLY A 139 12.45 -7.72 -6.17
C GLY A 139 12.62 -6.78 -4.97
N PHE A 140 13.87 -6.48 -4.59
CA PHE A 140 14.16 -5.47 -3.56
C PHE A 140 13.89 -4.05 -4.05
N GLU A 141 14.18 -3.73 -5.32
CA GLU A 141 13.81 -2.43 -5.91
C GLU A 141 12.28 -2.25 -5.96
N MET A 142 11.54 -3.30 -6.35
CA MET A 142 10.07 -3.31 -6.31
C MET A 142 9.52 -3.05 -4.90
N ALA A 143 10.04 -3.75 -3.90
CA ALA A 143 9.61 -3.58 -2.51
C ALA A 143 9.86 -2.15 -1.98
N GLN A 144 11.00 -1.53 -2.34
CA GLN A 144 11.30 -0.14 -1.98
C GLN A 144 10.29 0.85 -2.59
N MET A 145 9.91 0.67 -3.86
CA MET A 145 8.94 1.54 -4.52
C MET A 145 7.51 1.34 -4.00
N LEU A 146 7.14 0.09 -3.67
CA LEU A 146 5.92 -0.23 -2.91
C LEU A 146 5.91 0.38 -1.49
N GLY A 147 7.05 0.87 -0.99
CA GLY A 147 7.20 1.34 0.39
C GLY A 147 7.25 0.23 1.44
N ALA A 148 7.31 -1.04 1.01
CA ALA A 148 7.26 -2.20 1.87
C ALA A 148 8.58 -2.36 2.67
N PRO A 149 8.55 -2.34 4.02
CA PRO A 149 9.77 -2.46 4.84
C PRO A 149 10.34 -3.88 4.90
N ALA A 150 9.63 -4.89 4.37
CA ALA A 150 10.06 -6.28 4.34
C ALA A 150 9.53 -7.01 3.09
N ILE A 151 10.25 -8.05 2.66
CA ILE A 151 9.75 -9.05 1.72
C ILE A 151 9.44 -10.33 2.49
N THR A 152 8.27 -10.94 2.23
CA THR A 152 7.94 -12.29 2.68
C THR A 152 8.10 -13.26 1.50
N ALA A 153 8.64 -14.46 1.74
CA ALA A 153 8.87 -15.47 0.71
C ALA A 153 8.75 -16.88 1.28
N SER A 154 8.12 -17.78 0.52
CA SER A 154 7.97 -19.19 0.87
C SER A 154 8.98 -20.05 0.09
N ALA A 155 10.12 -20.35 0.71
CA ALA A 155 11.13 -21.23 0.14
C ALA A 155 10.66 -22.69 0.14
N HIS A 156 10.57 -23.31 -1.05
CA HIS A 156 10.21 -24.72 -1.18
C HIS A 156 11.40 -25.63 -0.90
N MET A 157 11.58 -26.02 0.37
CA MET A 157 12.60 -27.01 0.73
C MET A 157 12.18 -28.42 0.28
N ASN A 158 12.80 -28.92 -0.80
CA ASN A 158 12.66 -30.31 -1.22
C ASN A 158 13.23 -31.25 -0.13
N SER A 159 12.32 -31.95 0.57
CA SER A 159 12.65 -32.88 1.66
C SER A 159 12.98 -34.31 1.19
N VAL A 160 12.94 -34.53 -0.13
CA VAL A 160 13.33 -35.78 -0.81
C VAL A 160 14.40 -35.41 -1.85
N PRO A 161 15.57 -36.09 -1.86
CA PRO A 161 16.64 -35.87 -2.85
C PRO A 161 16.40 -36.59 -4.19
#